data_AF-B1C2I2-F1
#
_entry.id   AF-B1C2I2-F1
#
_cell.length_a   1.000
_cell.length_b   1.000
_cell.length_c   1.000
_cell.angle_alpha   90.00
_cell.angle_beta   90.00
_cell.angle_gamma   90.00
#
_symmetry.space_group_name_H-M   'P 1'
#
loop_
_entity.id
_entity.type
_entity.pdbx_description
1 polymer ?
#
loop_
_entity_poly.entity_id
_entity_poly.type
_entity_poly.pdbx_seq_one_letter_code
_entity_poly.pdbx_strand_id
1 'polypeptide(L)'
;MNDYDMEKELNSIIKQFRYSQIEEMKEVADTLNNWKKEILNSFVWVRNRRISNGPIEGKNYYIKKIIYNGNGMQNFECTRNRILYSQNKYEKYDLNIEYNDSIKMKSDDLETSFDEETDEFD
;
A
#
# COMPACT_ATOMS: atom_id res chain seq x y z
N MET A 1 7.69 -11.10 22.91
CA MET A 1 8.19 -9.91 22.16
C MET A 1 6.95 -9.13 21.76
N ASN A 2 6.83 -7.86 22.16
CA ASN A 2 5.60 -7.03 22.26
C ASN A 2 4.34 -7.57 21.55
N ASP A 3 3.35 -7.98 22.35
CA ASP A 3 1.98 -8.33 21.94
C ASP A 3 1.25 -7.06 21.47
N TYR A 4 1.62 -6.58 20.28
CA TYR A 4 1.17 -5.29 19.76
C TYR A 4 -0.08 -5.50 18.90
N ASP A 5 -1.24 -5.43 19.54
CA ASP A 5 -2.53 -5.44 18.85
C ASP A 5 -2.76 -4.11 18.11
N MET A 6 -2.19 -4.02 16.90
CA MET A 6 -2.30 -2.85 16.01
C MET A 6 -3.75 -2.52 15.68
N GLU A 7 -4.63 -3.52 15.64
CA GLU A 7 -6.05 -3.30 15.41
C GLU A 7 -6.70 -2.58 16.59
N LYS A 8 -6.40 -3.00 17.81
CA LYS A 8 -6.88 -2.34 19.03
C LYS A 8 -6.37 -0.91 19.15
N GLU A 9 -5.11 -0.66 18.82
CA GLU A 9 -4.57 0.70 18.80
C GLU A 9 -5.25 1.59 17.75
N LEU A 10 -5.40 1.09 16.52
CA LEU A 10 -6.08 1.82 15.46
C LEU A 10 -7.54 2.13 15.84
N ASN A 11 -8.24 1.17 16.45
CA ASN A 11 -9.60 1.39 16.97
C ASN A 11 -9.63 2.45 18.07
N SER A 12 -8.65 2.44 18.99
CA SER A 12 -8.52 3.45 20.04
C SER A 12 -8.35 4.85 19.45
N ILE A 13 -7.50 4.99 18.44
CA ILE A 13 -7.26 6.25 17.73
C ILE A 13 -8.54 6.72 17.03
N ILE A 14 -9.19 5.85 16.24
CA ILE A 14 -10.46 6.17 15.55
C ILE A 14 -11.50 6.66 16.57
N LYS A 15 -11.59 6.00 17.73
CA LYS A 15 -12.51 6.38 18.80
C LYS A 15 -12.22 7.79 19.34
N GLN A 16 -10.95 8.12 19.58
CA GLN A 16 -10.54 9.45 20.03
C GLN A 16 -10.91 10.54 19.02
N PHE A 17 -10.61 10.33 17.74
CA PHE A 17 -10.98 11.25 16.66
C PHE A 17 -12.51 11.45 16.57
N ARG A 18 -13.27 10.36 16.74
CA ARG A 18 -14.73 10.38 16.63
C ARG A 18 -15.44 11.11 17.77
N TYR A 19 -14.88 11.08 18.98
CA TYR A 19 -15.41 11.82 20.14
C TYR A 19 -14.80 13.21 20.32
N SER A 20 -13.94 13.64 19.39
CA SER A 20 -13.46 15.00 19.35
C SER A 20 -14.61 16.00 19.17
N GLN A 21 -14.45 17.20 19.73
CA GLN A 21 -15.38 18.31 19.54
C GLN A 21 -15.17 19.05 18.21
N ILE A 22 -14.12 18.67 17.46
CA ILE A 22 -13.76 19.24 16.16
C ILE A 22 -14.39 18.37 15.06
N GLU A 23 -15.15 18.97 14.15
CA GLU A 23 -15.90 18.22 13.14
C GLU A 23 -14.98 17.53 12.13
N GLU A 24 -13.90 18.21 11.73
CA GLU A 24 -12.88 17.67 10.82
C GLU A 24 -12.22 16.41 11.40
N MET A 25 -12.11 16.30 12.73
CA MET A 25 -11.59 15.11 13.37
C MET A 25 -12.54 13.93 13.25
N LYS A 26 -13.85 14.15 13.20
CA LYS A 26 -14.83 13.08 12.97
C LYS A 26 -14.75 12.57 11.53
N GLU A 27 -14.57 13.46 10.55
CA GLU A 27 -14.33 13.07 9.15
C GLU A 27 -13.05 12.24 9.00
N VAL A 28 -12.00 12.59 9.75
CA VAL A 28 -10.77 11.79 9.82
C VAL A 28 -11.07 10.41 10.41
N ALA A 29 -11.87 10.31 11.48
CA ALA A 29 -12.26 9.03 12.06
C ALA A 29 -13.00 8.13 11.06
N ASP A 30 -13.94 8.70 10.30
CA ASP A 30 -14.68 7.96 9.27
C ASP A 30 -13.75 7.50 8.15
N THR A 31 -12.79 8.34 7.74
CA THR A 31 -11.76 7.97 6.75
C THR A 31 -10.91 6.80 7.25
N LEU A 32 -10.37 6.89 8.46
CA LEU A 32 -9.57 5.82 9.07
C LEU A 32 -10.35 4.51 9.20
N ASN A 33 -11.64 4.59 9.53
CA ASN A 33 -12.50 3.42 9.65
C ASN A 33 -12.79 2.78 8.27
N ASN A 34 -13.03 3.58 7.23
CA ASN A 34 -13.26 3.11 5.87
C ASN A 34 -12.04 2.39 5.28
N TRP A 35 -10.83 2.82 5.63
CA TRP A 35 -9.56 2.26 5.14
C TRP A 35 -8.86 1.35 6.17
N LYS A 36 -9.58 0.93 7.22
CA LYS A 36 -9.00 0.21 8.35
C LYS A 36 -8.24 -1.04 7.91
N LYS A 37 -8.81 -1.82 6.99
CA LYS A 37 -8.20 -3.06 6.49
C LYS A 37 -6.89 -2.78 5.77
N GLU A 38 -6.86 -1.79 4.89
CA GLU A 38 -5.69 -1.39 4.12
C GLU A 38 -4.58 -0.84 5.02
N ILE A 39 -4.94 -0.06 6.04
CA ILE A 39 -4.02 0.44 7.06
C ILE A 39 -3.38 -0.73 7.82
N LEU A 40 -4.19 -1.68 8.30
CA LEU A 40 -3.67 -2.86 9.01
C LEU A 40 -2.76 -3.70 8.12
N ASN A 41 -3.15 -3.90 6.86
CA ASN A 41 -2.33 -4.62 5.89
C ASN A 41 -0.99 -3.90 5.58
N SER A 42 -0.89 -2.59 5.77
CA SER A 42 0.35 -1.84 5.54
C SER A 42 1.46 -2.09 6.57
N PHE A 43 1.09 -2.71 7.70
CA PHE A 43 2.03 -3.14 8.74
C PHE A 43 2.54 -4.57 8.55
N VAL A 44 1.94 -5.33 7.62
CA VAL A 44 2.33 -6.70 7.31
C VAL A 44 3.71 -6.73 6.61
N TRP A 45 4.52 -7.70 7.02
CA TRP A 45 5.81 -8.00 6.42
C TRP A 45 5.67 -9.16 5.43
N VAL A 46 6.31 -9.00 4.28
CA VAL A 46 6.33 -10.00 3.21
C VAL A 46 7.78 -10.17 2.80
N ARG A 47 8.31 -11.38 2.92
CA ARG A 47 9.68 -11.72 2.54
C ARG A 47 10.69 -10.72 3.12
N ASN A 48 10.67 -10.54 4.45
CA ASN A 48 11.51 -9.58 5.18
C ASN A 48 11.36 -8.10 4.74
N ARG A 49 10.28 -7.74 4.04
CA ARG A 49 10.01 -6.36 3.59
C ARG A 49 8.59 -5.94 3.92
N ARG A 50 8.45 -4.80 4.60
CA ARG A 50 7.15 -4.16 4.79
C ARG A 50 6.60 -3.62 3.46
N ILE A 51 5.33 -3.90 3.17
CA ILE A 51 4.63 -3.28 2.04
C ILE A 51 4.47 -1.79 2.35
N SER A 52 5.07 -0.95 1.52
CA SER A 52 5.02 0.51 1.68
C SER A 52 4.61 1.21 0.40
N ASN A 53 4.11 2.44 0.51
CA ASN A 53 3.76 3.27 -0.63
C ASN A 53 4.99 3.88 -1.34
N GLY A 54 6.18 3.79 -0.76
CA GLY A 54 7.39 4.42 -1.29
C GLY A 54 7.70 4.09 -2.76
N PRO A 55 7.64 2.81 -3.20
CA PRO A 55 7.85 2.45 -4.60
C PRO A 55 6.86 3.13 -5.57
N ILE A 56 5.57 3.18 -5.21
CA ILE A 56 4.55 3.80 -6.07
C ILE A 56 4.63 5.32 -6.04
N GLU A 57 4.97 5.91 -4.88
CA GLU A 57 5.24 7.34 -4.73
C GLU A 57 6.42 7.77 -5.61
N GLY A 58 7.49 6.96 -5.66
CA GLY A 58 8.63 7.20 -6.54
C GLY A 58 8.22 7.24 -8.03
N LYS A 59 7.41 6.28 -8.48
CA LYS A 59 6.86 6.28 -9.85
C LYS A 59 6.01 7.51 -10.12
N ASN A 60 5.08 7.84 -9.22
CA ASN A 60 4.21 9.01 -9.35
C ASN A 60 4.99 10.32 -9.39
N TYR A 61 6.03 10.45 -8.57
CA TYR A 61 6.92 11.60 -8.56
C TYR A 61 7.68 11.73 -9.89
N TYR A 62 8.19 10.64 -10.44
CA TYR A 62 8.87 10.65 -11.72
C TYR A 62 7.94 11.07 -12.87
N ILE A 63 6.70 10.55 -12.90
CA ILE A 63 5.68 10.95 -13.88
C ILE A 63 5.40 12.46 -13.80
N LYS A 64 5.22 12.99 -12.58
CA LYS A 64 5.05 14.44 -12.37
C LYS A 64 6.22 15.24 -12.94
N LYS A 65 7.46 14.79 -12.78
CA LYS A 65 8.64 15.44 -13.37
C LYS A 65 8.65 15.39 -14.89
N ILE A 66 8.24 14.28 -15.52
CA ILE A 66 8.12 14.22 -17.00
C ILE A 66 7.13 15.28 -17.49
N ILE A 67 5.94 15.34 -16.89
CA ILE A 67 4.88 16.27 -17.30
C ILE A 67 5.33 17.72 -17.08
N TYR A 68 5.95 18.00 -15.94
CA TYR A 68 6.50 19.32 -15.62
C TYR A 68 7.58 19.76 -16.62
N ASN A 69 8.58 18.92 -16.87
CA ASN A 69 9.65 19.21 -17.83
C ASN A 69 9.14 19.32 -19.28
N GLY A 70 8.02 18.68 -19.59
CA GLY A 70 7.35 18.80 -20.88
C GLY A 70 6.61 20.12 -21.09
N ASN A 71 6.55 21.01 -20.07
CA ASN A 71 5.67 22.19 -20.03
C ASN A 71 4.19 21.84 -20.22
N GLY A 72 3.77 20.72 -19.61
CA GLY A 72 2.48 20.12 -19.87
C GLY A 72 2.50 19.27 -21.15
N MET A 73 1.49 18.41 -21.30
CA MET A 73 1.39 17.55 -22.49
C MET A 73 -0.06 17.53 -22.95
N GLN A 74 -0.32 17.98 -24.18
CA GLN A 74 -1.69 18.15 -24.69
C GLN A 74 -2.29 16.86 -25.26
N ASN A 75 -1.45 15.97 -25.78
CA ASN A 75 -1.89 14.69 -26.33
C ASN A 75 -1.72 13.59 -25.28
N PHE A 76 -2.85 13.10 -24.73
CA PHE A 76 -2.86 12.07 -23.70
C PHE A 76 -2.22 10.75 -24.16
N GLU A 77 -2.52 10.31 -25.37
CA GLU A 77 -2.03 9.03 -25.89
C GLU A 77 -0.51 9.02 -26.03
N CYS A 78 0.06 10.09 -26.59
CA CYS A 78 1.50 10.28 -26.71
C CYS A 78 2.16 10.37 -25.32
N THR A 79 1.52 11.07 -24.38
CA THR A 79 1.98 11.20 -22.99
C THR A 79 2.03 9.86 -22.28
N ARG A 80 0.95 9.09 -22.36
CA ARG A 80 0.84 7.74 -21.82
C ARG A 80 1.94 6.84 -22.38
N ASN A 81 2.14 6.83 -23.69
CA ASN A 81 3.15 5.98 -24.34
C ASN A 81 4.57 6.36 -23.90
N ARG A 82 4.87 7.67 -23.78
CA ARG A 82 6.16 8.15 -23.27
C ARG A 82 6.41 7.75 -21.82
N ILE A 83 5.40 7.91 -20.96
CA ILE A 83 5.49 7.53 -19.54
C ILE A 83 5.74 6.02 -19.43
N LEU A 84 4.91 5.19 -20.08
CA LEU A 84 5.07 3.73 -20.06
C LEU A 84 6.44 3.30 -20.56
N TYR A 85 6.88 3.84 -21.69
CA TYR A 85 8.21 3.54 -22.23
C TYR A 85 9.34 3.93 -21.26
N SER A 86 9.24 5.10 -20.62
CA SER A 86 10.27 5.56 -19.67
C SER A 86 10.38 4.70 -18.42
N GLN A 87 9.25 4.20 -17.90
CA GLN A 87 9.21 3.37 -16.71
C GLN A 87 9.66 1.94 -16.98
N ASN A 88 9.38 1.43 -18.18
CA ASN A 88 9.57 0.03 -18.52
C ASN A 88 10.76 -0.20 -19.45
N LYS A 89 11.63 0.80 -19.64
CA LYS A 89 12.72 0.78 -20.65
C LYS A 89 13.64 -0.44 -20.53
N TYR A 90 13.84 -0.95 -19.31
CA TYR A 90 14.68 -2.12 -19.03
C TYR A 90 13.87 -3.36 -18.64
N GLU A 91 12.55 -3.26 -18.57
CA GLU A 91 11.69 -4.41 -18.34
C GLU A 91 11.63 -5.21 -19.64
N LYS A 92 12.03 -6.48 -19.57
CA LYS A 92 11.94 -7.41 -20.69
C LYS A 92 10.68 -8.23 -20.49
N TYR A 93 9.71 -8.05 -21.38
CA TYR A 93 8.56 -8.94 -21.48
C TYR A 93 8.85 -9.94 -22.60
N ASP A 94 8.79 -11.22 -22.28
CA ASP A 94 8.86 -12.26 -23.31
C ASP A 94 7.42 -12.56 -23.77
N LEU A 95 7.12 -12.18 -25.01
CA LEU A 95 5.80 -12.42 -25.60
C LEU A 95 5.51 -13.90 -25.87
N ASN A 96 6.53 -14.76 -25.77
CA ASN A 96 6.39 -16.20 -25.94
C ASN A 96 6.22 -16.96 -24.61
N ILE A 97 6.24 -16.25 -23.47
CA ILE A 97 6.03 -16.84 -22.16
C ILE A 97 4.61 -16.54 -21.71
N GLU A 98 3.81 -17.59 -21.53
CA GLU A 98 2.57 -17.50 -20.76
C GLU A 98 2.92 -17.40 -19.27
N TYR A 99 2.72 -16.20 -18.71
CA TYR A 99 2.86 -15.98 -17.28
C TYR A 99 1.66 -16.60 -16.55
N ASN A 100 1.84 -17.83 -16.06
CA ASN A 100 0.85 -18.56 -15.26
C ASN A 100 0.96 -18.27 -13.75
N ASP A 101 1.88 -17.38 -13.35
CA ASP A 101 2.02 -16.98 -11.96
C ASP A 101 0.75 -16.26 -11.49
N SER A 102 0.19 -16.71 -10.37
CA SER A 102 -0.97 -16.05 -9.78
C SER A 102 -0.58 -14.63 -9.37
N ILE A 103 -1.35 -13.64 -9.82
CA ILE A 103 -1.22 -12.24 -9.36
C ILE A 103 -1.37 -12.16 -7.82
N LYS A 104 -2.12 -13.09 -7.24
CA LYS A 104 -2.27 -13.22 -5.79
C LYS A 104 -1.05 -13.90 -5.19
N MET A 105 -0.48 -13.30 -4.15
CA MET A 105 0.52 -13.94 -3.31
C MET A 105 -0.05 -15.17 -2.62
N LYS A 106 0.81 -16.16 -2.38
CA LYS A 106 0.48 -17.33 -1.56
C LYS A 106 0.49 -16.93 -0.08
N SER A 107 -0.32 -17.61 0.74
CA SER A 107 -0.34 -17.43 2.19
C SER A 107 1.04 -17.60 2.81
N ASP A 108 1.81 -18.55 2.29
CA ASP A 108 3.12 -18.95 2.83
C ASP A 108 4.19 -17.87 2.66
N ASP A 109 3.94 -16.84 1.84
CA ASP A 109 4.82 -15.68 1.65
C ASP A 109 4.55 -14.55 2.67
N LEU A 110 3.47 -14.63 3.47
CA LEU A 110 3.22 -13.71 4.57
C LEU A 110 4.05 -14.12 5.78
N GLU A 111 4.89 -13.20 6.26
CA GLU A 111 5.49 -13.32 7.58
C GLU A 111 4.53 -12.66 8.56
N THR A 112 3.58 -13.44 9.08
CA THR A 112 2.83 -13.04 10.27
C THR A 112 3.76 -13.16 11.47
N SER A 113 4.05 -12.05 12.13
CA SER A 113 4.73 -12.03 13.43
C SER A 113 3.83 -12.53 14.58
N PHE A 114 2.96 -13.50 14.31
CA PHE A 114 2.04 -14.09 15.26
C PHE A 114 2.42 -15.56 15.40
N ASP A 115 3.33 -15.82 16.33
CA ASP A 115 3.51 -17.15 16.87
C ASP A 115 2.22 -17.48 17.65
N GLU A 116 1.41 -18.41 17.14
CA GLU A 116 0.32 -19.02 17.89
C GLU A 116 0.93 -19.92 18.98
N GLU A 117 1.36 -19.35 20.10
CA GLU A 117 1.45 -20.11 21.36
C GLU A 117 0.08 -20.09 22.02
N THR A 118 -0.61 -21.23 21.93
CA THR A 118 -1.81 -21.54 22.70
C THR A 118 -1.41 -21.70 24.17
N ASP A 119 -1.53 -20.63 24.96
CA ASP A 119 -1.53 -20.76 26.42
C ASP A 119 -2.94 -21.13 26.90
N GLU A 120 -3.12 -22.42 27.20
CA GLU A 120 -4.15 -22.91 28.10
C GLU A 120 -4.02 -22.18 29.44
N PHE A 121 -5.08 -21.51 29.88
CA PHE A 121 -5.21 -21.06 31.26
C PHE A 121 -6.30 -21.88 31.96
N ASP A 122 -5.86 -22.68 32.94
CA ASP A 122 -6.67 -23.28 34.02
C ASP A 122 -7.34 -22.18 34.89
#